data_AF-A0A0M2SWH3-F1
#
_entry.id   AF-A0A0M2SWH3-F1
#
_cell.length_a   1.000
_cell.length_b   1.000
_cell.length_c   1.000
_cell.angle_alpha   90.00
_cell.angle_beta   90.00
_cell.angle_gamma   90.00
#
_symmetry.space_group_name_H-M   'P 1'
#
loop_
_entity.id
_entity.type
_entity.pdbx_description
1 polymer ?
#
loop_
_entity_poly.entity_id
_entity_poly.type
_entity_poly.pdbx_seq_one_letter_code
_entity_poly.pdbx_strand_id
1 'polypeptide(L)' 'MKPSYVLMIVSILFSFGLHVLGLMHLVPLWISGPILFLSLLVFFVFLNDRKRFKGL' A
#
# COMPACT_ATOMS: atom_id res chain seq x y z
N MET A 1 -3.87 -2.51 18.49
CA MET A 1 -3.47 -2.73 17.08
C MET A 1 -1.95 -2.79 17.04
N LYS A 2 -1.33 -3.80 16.40
CA LYS A 2 0.14 -3.82 16.25
C LYS A 2 0.59 -2.56 15.50
N PRO A 3 1.73 -1.93 15.85
CA PRO A 3 2.20 -0.70 15.22
C PRO A 3 2.32 -0.81 13.68
N SER A 4 2.47 -2.02 13.16
CA SER A 4 2.47 -2.32 11.72
C SER A 4 1.22 -1.85 10.98
N TYR A 5 0.02 -1.95 11.55
CA TYR A 5 -1.21 -1.58 10.84
C TYR A 5 -1.34 -0.07 10.61
N VAL A 6 -0.92 0.73 11.60
CA VAL A 6 -0.96 2.20 11.52
C VAL A 6 -0.01 2.68 10.43
N LEU A 7 1.20 2.14 10.39
CA LEU A 7 2.21 2.43 9.36
C LEU A 7 1.70 2.10 7.95
N MET A 8 1.01 0.97 7.79
CA MET A 8 0.43 0.58 6.49
C MET A 8 -0.67 1.55 6.06
N ILE A 9 -1.58 1.93 6.94
CA ILE A 9 -2.64 2.90 6.63
C ILE A 9 -2.03 4.26 6.24
N VAL A 10 -1.03 4.73 6.97
CA VAL A 10 -0.31 5.98 6.64
C VAL A 10 0.36 5.88 5.28
N SER A 11 0.99 4.74 4.95
CA SER A 11 1.63 4.53 3.65
C SER A 11 0.64 4.50 2.48
N ILE A 12 -0.58 3.99 2.69
CA ILE A 12 -1.66 4.00 1.69
C ILE A 12 -2.13 5.44 1.46
N LEU A 13 -2.39 6.19 2.53
CA LEU A 13 -2.83 7.59 2.44
C LEU A 13 -1.77 8.47 1.73
N PHE A 14 -0.50 8.28 2.05
CA PHE A 14 0.59 8.99 1.40
C PHE A 14 0.69 8.65 -0.09
N SER A 15 0.63 7.36 -0.43
CA SER A 15 0.67 6.91 -1.83
C SER A 15 -0.54 7.39 -2.63
N PHE A 16 -1.72 7.44 -2.00
CA PHE A 16 -2.93 8.00 -2.58
C PHE A 16 -2.77 9.49 -2.91
N GLY A 17 -2.22 10.27 -1.97
CA GLY A 17 -1.89 11.68 -2.22
C GLY A 17 -0.93 11.86 -3.39
N LEU A 18 0.14 11.06 -3.46
CA LEU A 18 1.07 11.07 -4.60
C LEU A 18 0.40 10.70 -5.93
N HIS A 19 -0.57 9.79 -5.92
CA HIS A 19 -1.30 9.42 -7.12
C HIS A 19 -2.24 10.51 -7.60
N VAL A 20 -2.91 11.22 -6.68
CA VAL A 20 -3.70 12.43 -7.00
C VAL A 20 -2.82 13.51 -7.63
N LEU A 21 -1.62 13.75 -7.08
CA LEU A 21 -0.64 14.64 -7.72
C LEU A 21 -0.23 14.16 -9.11
N GLY A 22 -0.13 12.84 -9.30
CA GLY A 22 0.13 12.24 -10.61
C GLY A 22 -0.99 12.48 -11.62
N LEU A 23 -2.25 12.44 -11.18
CA LEU A 23 -3.41 12.77 -12.02
C LEU A 23 -3.41 14.25 -12.45
N MET A 24 -2.81 15.13 -11.65
CA MET A 24 -2.61 16.54 -11.97
C MET A 24 -1.39 16.80 -12.87
N HIS A 25 -0.75 15.75 -13.42
CA HIS A 25 0.50 15.81 -14.18
C HIS A 25 1.71 16.40 -13.41
N LEU A 26 1.64 16.49 -12.07
CA LEU A 26 2.76 16.96 -11.24
C LEU A 26 3.80 15.85 -11.01
N VAL A 27 3.37 14.59 -11.11
CA VAL A 27 4.21 13.40 -10.97
C VAL A 27 3.87 12.44 -12.12
N PRO A 28 4.83 11.72 -12.70
CA PRO A 28 4.51 10.76 -13.74
C PRO A 28 3.62 9.63 -13.22
N LEU A 29 2.49 9.39 -13.89
CA LEU A 29 1.49 8.37 -13.51
C LEU A 29 2.07 6.95 -13.45
N TRP A 30 3.05 6.66 -14.31
CA TRP A 30 3.75 5.38 -14.34
C TRP A 30 4.68 5.16 -13.14
N ILE A 31 4.92 6.18 -12.31
CA ILE A 31 5.65 6.07 -11.03
C ILE A 31 4.67 6.02 -9.86
N SER A 32 3.70 6.93 -9.83
CA SER A 32 2.73 7.00 -8.73
C SER A 32 1.77 5.80 -8.70
N GLY A 33 1.44 5.23 -9.87
CA GLY A 33 0.61 4.03 -10.00
C GLY A 33 1.23 2.79 -9.36
N PRO A 34 2.46 2.38 -9.72
CA PRO A 34 3.14 1.25 -9.07
C PRO A 34 3.32 1.43 -7.57
N ILE A 35 3.57 2.64 -7.10
CA ILE A 35 3.70 2.96 -5.66
C ILE A 35 2.39 2.71 -4.91
N LEU A 36 1.28 3.20 -5.44
CA LEU A 36 -0.04 2.99 -4.85
C LEU A 36 -0.42 1.51 -4.87
N PHE A 37 -0.15 0.82 -5.98
CA PHE A 37 -0.39 -0.61 -6.12
C PHE A 37 0.41 -1.44 -5.11
N LEU A 38 1.71 -1.16 -4.95
CA LEU A 38 2.57 -1.85 -3.97
C LEU A 38 2.07 -1.65 -2.54
N SER A 39 1.67 -0.43 -2.19
CA SER A 39 1.13 -0.11 -0.87
C SER A 39 -0.14 -0.93 -0.56
N LEU A 40 -1.06 -1.02 -1.53
CA LEU A 40 -2.26 -1.85 -1.41
C LEU A 40 -1.92 -3.35 -1.38
N LEU A 41 -0.99 -3.82 -2.22
CA LEU A 41 -0.58 -5.22 -2.26
C LEU A 41 -0.02 -5.66 -0.91
N VAL A 42 0.89 -4.88 -0.34
CA VAL A 42 1.47 -5.14 0.98
C VAL A 42 0.39 -5.17 2.05
N PHE A 43 -0.58 -4.25 2.00
CA PHE A 43 -1.75 -4.25 2.87
C PHE A 43 -2.60 -5.52 2.74
N PHE A 44 -2.93 -5.94 1.52
CA PHE A 44 -3.68 -7.16 1.27
C PHE A 44 -2.92 -8.40 1.71
N VAL A 45 -1.61 -8.50 1.45
CA VAL A 45 -0.78 -9.63 1.90
C VAL A 45 -0.79 -9.74 3.42
N PHE A 46 -0.67 -8.62 4.13
CA PHE A 46 -0.70 -8.61 5.59
C PHE A 46 -2.08 -8.91 6.17
N LEU A 47 -3.15 -8.42 5.55
CA LEU A 47 -4.53 -8.81 5.90
C LEU A 47 -4.79 -10.29 5.60
N ASN A 48 -4.17 -10.81 4.55
CA ASN A 48 -4.27 -12.18 4.12
C ASN A 48 -3.29 -13.12 4.84
N ASP A 49 -2.60 -12.64 5.89
CA ASP A 49 -1.87 -13.46 6.87
C ASP A 49 -2.85 -14.26 7.77
N ARG A 50 -3.93 -14.77 7.17
CA ARG A 50 -4.80 -15.78 7.74
C ARG A 50 -4.01 -17.08 7.77
N LYS A 51 -3.27 -17.26 8.88
CA LYS A 51 -2.76 -18.55 9.35
C LYS A 51 -2.31 -19.43 8.19
N ARG A 52 -1.19 -19.09 7.54
CA ARG A 52 -0.46 -20.10 6.76
C ARG A 52 -0.33 -21.29 7.70
N PHE A 53 -1.04 -22.36 7.40
CA PHE A 53 -0.94 -23.61 8.13
C PHE A 53 0.56 -23.87 8.14
N LYS A 54 1.17 -23.83 9.33
CA LYS A 54 2.51 -24.37 9.51
C LYS A 54 2.31 -25.87 9.29
N GLY A 55 2.32 -26.27 8.01
CA GLY A 55 2.50 -27.66 7.66
C GLY A 55 3.75 -28.10 8.41
N LEU A 56 3.59 -29.16 9.19
CA LEU A 56 4.60 -29.79 10.04
C LEU A 56 5.99 -29.82 9.39
#